data_AF-A0A193FE82-F1
#
_entry.id   AF-A0A193FE82-F1
#
_cell.length_a   1.000
_cell.length_b   1.000
_cell.length_c   1.000
_cell.angle_alpha   90.00
_cell.angle_beta   90.00
_cell.angle_gamma   90.00
#
_symmetry.space_group_name_H-M   'P 1'
#
loop_
_entity.id
_entity.type
_entity.pdbx_description
1 polymer ?
#
loop_
_entity_poly.entity_id
_entity_poly.type
_entity_poly.pdbx_seq_one_letter_code
_entity_poly.pdbx_strand_id
1 'polypeptide(L)'
;MEAYLPVGLVTVVACIVLFVMAAAVARTRIAVGILPPAMTGDPLLERTIRAHSNTLEWMPVFLPALWLFAIYGNPVWASVLGAVWIVGRIVYFIGYRIAPEKRRIGFGIQAMAAFILVIGAGWRIVYLMVTLRGA
;
A
#
# COMPACT_ATOMS: atom_id res chain seq x y z
N MET A 1 21.64 9.91 5.56
CA MET A 1 20.59 10.15 4.54
C MET A 1 20.63 9.12 3.43
N GLU A 2 21.80 8.77 2.89
CA GLU A 2 21.94 7.80 1.79
C GLU A 2 21.26 6.45 2.04
N ALA A 3 21.34 5.93 3.27
CA ALA A 3 20.70 4.68 3.66
C ALA A 3 19.15 4.66 3.45
N TYR A 4 18.51 5.82 3.40
CA TYR A 4 17.06 5.95 3.24
C TYR A 4 16.63 6.22 1.79
N LEU A 5 17.56 6.41 0.85
CA LEU A 5 17.21 6.63 -0.56
C LEU A 5 16.32 5.52 -1.14
N PRO A 6 16.56 4.21 -0.86
CA PRO A 6 15.67 3.16 -1.34
C PRO A 6 14.26 3.24 -0.75
N VAL A 7 14.13 3.65 0.52
CA VAL A 7 12.84 3.83 1.20
C VAL A 7 12.07 5.02 0.60
N GLY A 8 12.78 6.11 0.31
CA GLY A 8 12.23 7.25 -0.41
C GLY A 8 11.74 6.88 -1.80
N LEU A 9 12.54 6.12 -2.56
CA LEU A 9 12.14 5.63 -3.88
C LEU A 9 10.88 4.76 -3.80
N VAL A 10 10.81 3.82 -2.85
CA VAL A 10 9.61 3.00 -2.60
C VAL A 10 8.39 3.87 -2.29
N THR A 11 8.55 4.92 -1.49
CA THR A 11 7.47 5.87 -1.19
C THR A 11 6.97 6.56 -2.48
N VAL A 12 7.89 7.06 -3.32
CA VAL A 12 7.53 7.69 -4.60
C VAL A 12 6.80 6.71 -5.52
N VAL A 13 7.29 5.48 -5.65
CA VAL A 13 6.66 4.45 -6.48
C VAL A 13 5.25 4.11 -5.95
N ALA A 14 5.07 3.99 -4.64
CA ALA A 14 3.75 3.76 -4.04
C ALA A 14 2.76 4.89 -4.39
N CYS A 15 3.20 6.15 -4.32
CA CYS A 15 2.39 7.30 -4.73
C CYS A 15 2.04 7.26 -6.23
N ILE A 16 3.00 6.95 -7.10
CA ILE A 16 2.77 6.80 -8.54
C ILE A 16 1.73 5.70 -8.80
N VAL A 17 1.85 4.55 -8.14
CA VAL A 17 0.88 3.45 -8.27
C VAL A 17 -0.51 3.90 -7.85
N LEU A 18 -0.65 4.65 -6.75
CA LEU A 18 -1.94 5.21 -6.34
C LEU A 18 -2.53 6.16 -7.38
N PHE A 19 -1.71 7.04 -7.97
CA PHE A 19 -2.14 7.93 -9.07
C PHE A 19 -2.56 7.15 -10.31
N VAL A 20 -1.83 6.10 -10.69
CA VAL A 20 -2.18 5.24 -11.83
C VAL A 20 -3.53 4.56 -11.59
N MET A 21 -3.81 4.10 -10.36
CA MET A 21 -5.12 3.55 -10.01
C MET A 21 -6.24 4.60 -10.09
N ALA A 22 -5.99 5.83 -9.64
CA ALA A 22 -6.96 6.94 -9.77
C ALA A 22 -7.25 7.24 -11.25
N ALA A 23 -6.22 7.31 -12.10
CA ALA A 23 -6.38 7.49 -13.53
C ALA A 23 -7.12 6.31 -14.20
N ALA A 24 -6.94 5.09 -13.70
CA ALA A 24 -7.70 3.94 -14.17
C ALA A 24 -9.19 4.04 -13.79
N VAL A 25 -9.53 4.56 -12.60
CA VAL A 25 -10.93 4.87 -12.24
C VAL A 25 -11.50 5.90 -13.21
N ALA A 26 -10.79 7.02 -13.44
CA ALA A 26 -11.24 8.07 -14.35
C ALA A 26 -11.49 7.54 -15.77
N ARG A 27 -10.56 6.73 -16.32
CA ARG A 27 -10.73 6.10 -17.64
C ARG A 27 -11.93 5.14 -17.67
N THR A 28 -12.13 4.36 -16.61
CA THR A 28 -13.24 3.40 -16.53
C THR A 28 -14.58 4.14 -16.52
N ARG A 29 -14.69 5.27 -15.80
CA ARG A 29 -15.89 6.12 -15.79
C ARG A 29 -16.30 6.57 -17.18
N ILE A 30 -15.33 7.05 -17.96
CA ILE A 30 -15.56 7.48 -19.35
C ILE A 30 -16.02 6.29 -20.20
N ALA A 31 -15.35 5.13 -20.06
CA ALA A 31 -15.66 3.94 -20.83
C ALA A 31 -17.08 3.38 -20.58
N VAL A 32 -17.58 3.45 -19.35
CA VAL A 32 -18.92 2.94 -18.99
C VAL A 32 -20.01 4.03 -19.00
N GLY A 33 -19.65 5.29 -19.26
CA GLY A 33 -20.60 6.42 -19.29
C GLY A 33 -21.13 6.87 -17.92
N ILE A 34 -20.55 6.40 -16.80
CA ILE A 34 -21.00 6.73 -15.45
C ILE A 34 -20.11 7.83 -14.86
N LEU A 35 -20.61 9.06 -14.91
CA LEU A 35 -19.91 10.25 -14.43
C LEU A 35 -20.09 10.47 -12.92
N PRO A 36 -19.16 11.19 -12.26
CA PRO A 36 -19.33 11.61 -10.87
C PRO A 36 -20.64 12.41 -10.67
N PRO A 37 -21.29 12.34 -9.49
CA PRO A 37 -20.85 11.66 -8.26
C PRO A 37 -21.23 10.18 -8.19
N ALA A 38 -21.85 9.60 -9.23
CA ALA A 38 -22.28 8.21 -9.20
C ALA A 38 -21.10 7.25 -9.02
N MET A 39 -21.29 6.22 -8.18
CA MET A 39 -20.25 5.24 -7.82
C MET A 39 -20.64 3.80 -8.18
N THR A 40 -21.87 3.60 -8.65
CA THR A 40 -22.49 2.31 -8.94
C THR A 40 -23.13 2.31 -10.32
N GLY A 41 -23.44 1.13 -10.84
CA GLY A 41 -24.17 0.95 -12.10
C GLY A 41 -23.41 0.14 -13.15
N ASP A 42 -22.11 -0.10 -12.93
CA ASP A 42 -21.33 -1.05 -13.73
C ASP A 42 -20.37 -1.84 -12.81
N PRO A 43 -20.39 -3.19 -12.86
CA PRO A 43 -19.54 -4.00 -11.98
C PRO A 43 -18.04 -3.75 -12.16
N LEU A 44 -17.56 -3.45 -13.37
CA LEU A 44 -16.15 -3.12 -13.60
C LEU A 44 -15.79 -1.77 -12.95
N LEU A 45 -16.66 -0.77 -13.07
CA LEU A 45 -16.44 0.52 -12.42
C LEU A 45 -16.41 0.37 -10.89
N GLU A 46 -17.39 -0.31 -10.30
CA GLU A 46 -17.49 -0.52 -8.85
C GLU A 46 -16.24 -1.20 -8.29
N ARG A 47 -15.77 -2.26 -8.95
CA ARG A 47 -14.54 -2.98 -8.57
C ARG A 47 -13.30 -2.12 -8.72
N THR A 48 -13.20 -1.33 -9.80
CA THR A 48 -12.05 -0.44 -10.03
C THR A 48 -11.99 0.66 -8.98
N ILE A 49 -13.13 1.28 -8.64
CA ILE A 49 -13.25 2.26 -7.57
C ILE A 49 -12.86 1.62 -6.23
N ARG A 50 -13.45 0.48 -5.86
CA ARG A 50 -13.18 -0.15 -4.56
C ARG A 50 -11.72 -0.58 -4.44
N ALA A 51 -11.10 -1.04 -5.53
CA ALA A 51 -9.69 -1.42 -5.52
C ALA A 51 -8.78 -0.20 -5.28
N HIS A 52 -9.07 0.93 -5.90
CA HIS A 52 -8.36 2.19 -5.66
C HIS A 52 -8.60 2.72 -4.24
N SER A 53 -9.85 2.87 -3.81
CA SER A 53 -10.19 3.37 -2.47
C SER A 53 -9.61 2.50 -1.36
N ASN A 54 -9.62 1.17 -1.52
CA ASN A 54 -8.98 0.31 -0.53
C ASN A 54 -7.46 0.48 -0.50
N THR A 55 -6.83 0.84 -1.63
CA THR A 55 -5.39 1.16 -1.63
C THR A 55 -5.15 2.48 -0.92
N LEU A 56 -5.98 3.49 -1.17
CA LEU A 56 -5.97 4.76 -0.45
C LEU A 56 -6.14 4.58 1.06
N GLU A 57 -7.08 3.73 1.52
CA GLU A 57 -7.34 3.43 2.93
C GLU A 57 -6.12 2.86 3.67
N TRP A 58 -5.22 2.14 2.98
CA TRP A 58 -4.03 1.58 3.62
C TRP A 58 -2.79 2.45 3.52
N MET A 59 -2.75 3.46 2.65
CA MET A 59 -1.60 4.36 2.56
C MET A 59 -1.25 5.00 3.93
N PRO A 60 -2.22 5.46 4.75
CA PRO A 60 -1.98 5.96 6.10
C PRO A 60 -1.44 4.92 7.09
N VAL A 61 -1.55 3.62 6.79
CA VAL A 61 -0.95 2.55 7.61
C VAL A 61 0.43 2.20 7.09
N PHE A 62 0.54 2.01 5.77
CA PHE A 62 1.76 1.59 5.10
C PHE A 62 2.89 2.62 5.23
N LEU A 63 2.64 3.90 4.91
CA LEU A 63 3.70 4.90 4.88
C LEU A 63 4.33 5.14 6.26
N PRO A 64 3.56 5.35 7.35
CA PRO A 64 4.15 5.47 8.68
C PRO A 64 4.89 4.20 9.10
N ALA A 65 4.31 3.02 8.87
CA ALA A 65 4.96 1.76 9.23
C ALA A 65 6.29 1.55 8.50
N LEU A 66 6.34 1.86 7.20
CA LEU A 66 7.54 1.81 6.37
C LEU A 66 8.65 2.69 6.97
N TRP A 67 8.33 3.95 7.26
CA TRP A 67 9.31 4.91 7.76
C TRP A 67 9.73 4.62 9.20
N LEU A 68 8.81 4.24 10.09
CA LEU A 68 9.13 3.85 11.45
C LEU A 68 10.03 2.60 11.47
N PHE A 69 9.74 1.59 10.65
CA PHE A 69 10.59 0.42 10.53
C PHE A 69 11.97 0.79 9.97
N ALA A 70 12.04 1.69 8.99
CA ALA A 70 13.31 2.14 8.43
C ALA A 70 14.17 2.88 9.46
N ILE A 71 13.56 3.82 10.20
CA ILE A 71 14.25 4.72 11.14
C ILE A 71 14.74 3.96 12.37
N TYR A 72 13.88 3.14 12.99
CA TYR A 72 14.20 2.46 14.24
C TYR A 72 14.81 1.07 14.03
N GLY A 73 14.50 0.43 12.89
CA GLY A 73 14.91 -0.91 12.53
C GLY A 73 16.00 -0.91 11.46
N ASN A 74 15.62 -1.23 10.22
CA ASN A 74 16.56 -1.38 9.12
C ASN A 74 15.96 -0.84 7.81
N PRO A 75 16.59 0.17 7.16
CA PRO A 75 16.03 0.78 5.96
C PRO A 75 16.10 -0.12 4.72
N VAL A 76 17.06 -1.04 4.63
CA VAL A 76 17.14 -2.01 3.52
C VAL A 76 15.93 -2.95 3.57
N TRP A 77 15.68 -3.57 4.73
CA TRP A 77 14.52 -4.43 4.91
C TRP A 77 13.19 -3.68 4.77
N ALA A 78 13.12 -2.43 5.23
CA ALA A 78 11.95 -1.57 5.00
C ALA A 78 11.65 -1.42 3.51
N SER A 79 12.67 -1.10 2.70
CA SER A 79 12.50 -0.93 1.25
C SER A 79 12.10 -2.22 0.53
N VAL A 80 12.66 -3.37 0.91
CA VAL A 80 12.24 -4.69 0.38
C VAL A 80 10.77 -4.97 0.70
N LEU A 81 10.37 -4.83 1.97
CA LEU A 81 8.99 -5.06 2.39
C LEU A 81 8.02 -4.08 1.73
N GLY A 82 8.42 -2.82 1.55
CA GLY A 82 7.63 -1.84 0.83
C GLY A 82 7.47 -2.15 -0.66
N ALA A 83 8.52 -2.66 -1.31
CA ALA A 83 8.41 -3.16 -2.69
C ALA A 83 7.45 -4.36 -2.78
N VAL A 84 7.52 -5.30 -1.84
CA VAL A 84 6.56 -6.43 -1.75
C VAL A 84 5.13 -5.93 -1.56
N TRP A 85 4.92 -4.93 -0.70
CA TRP A 85 3.61 -4.31 -0.51
C TRP A 85 3.06 -3.71 -1.81
N ILE A 86 3.89 -2.98 -2.57
CA ILE A 86 3.52 -2.40 -3.87
C ILE A 86 3.13 -3.49 -4.87
N VAL A 87 3.93 -4.56 -4.99
CA VAL A 87 3.61 -5.70 -5.86
C VAL A 87 2.27 -6.32 -5.45
N GLY A 88 2.05 -6.54 -4.15
CA GLY A 88 0.77 -7.01 -3.62
C GLY A 88 -0.40 -6.11 -4.01
N ARG A 89 -0.21 -4.79 -4.00
CA ARG A 89 -1.22 -3.80 -4.44
C ARG A 89 -1.51 -3.84 -5.93
N ILE A 90 -0.50 -4.01 -6.77
CA ILE A 90 -0.69 -4.14 -8.21
C ILE A 90 -1.46 -5.42 -8.52
N VAL A 91 -1.07 -6.56 -7.93
CA VAL A 91 -1.77 -7.84 -8.08
C VAL A 91 -3.21 -7.75 -7.56
N TYR A 92 -3.42 -7.11 -6.40
CA TYR A 92 -4.75 -6.87 -5.84
C TYR A 92 -5.63 -6.09 -6.80
N PHE A 93 -5.13 -4.98 -7.34
CA PHE A 93 -5.89 -4.09 -8.22
C PHE A 93 -6.28 -4.78 -9.53
N ILE A 94 -5.32 -5.43 -10.19
CA ILE A 94 -5.56 -6.16 -11.44
C ILE A 94 -6.55 -7.30 -11.19
N GLY A 95 -6.32 -8.12 -10.16
CA GLY A 95 -7.18 -9.24 -9.80
C GLY A 95 -8.61 -8.78 -9.53
N TYR A 96 -8.80 -7.73 -8.72
CA TYR A 96 -10.13 -7.25 -8.35
C TYR A 96 -10.92 -6.74 -9.56
N ARG A 97 -10.27 -6.07 -10.51
CA ARG A 97 -10.92 -5.62 -11.76
C ARG A 97 -11.41 -6.79 -12.62
N ILE A 98 -10.71 -7.93 -12.60
CA ILE A 98 -11.13 -9.14 -13.32
C ILE A 98 -12.31 -9.80 -12.62
N ALA A 99 -12.20 -10.06 -11.31
CA ALA A 99 -13.27 -10.66 -10.50
C ALA A 99 -13.07 -10.41 -9.00
N PRO A 100 -14.15 -10.27 -8.20
CA PRO A 100 -14.05 -9.99 -6.76
C PRO A 100 -13.16 -10.95 -5.97
N GLU A 101 -13.18 -12.23 -6.30
CA GLU A 101 -12.44 -13.30 -5.62
C GLU A 101 -10.95 -13.32 -5.96
N LYS A 102 -10.55 -12.82 -7.14
CA LYS A 102 -9.15 -12.79 -7.59
C LYS A 102 -8.29 -11.77 -6.84
N ARG A 103 -8.89 -10.91 -6.02
CA ARG A 103 -8.19 -9.94 -5.17
C ARG A 103 -7.42 -10.58 -4.01
N ARG A 104 -7.79 -11.81 -3.61
CA ARG A 104 -7.33 -12.44 -2.34
C ARG A 104 -5.81 -12.59 -2.25
N ILE A 105 -5.16 -13.01 -3.34
CA ILE A 105 -3.70 -13.23 -3.35
C ILE A 105 -2.97 -11.91 -3.12
N GLY A 106 -3.29 -10.87 -3.89
CA GLY A 106 -2.70 -9.54 -3.72
C GLY A 106 -2.99 -8.94 -2.33
N PHE A 107 -4.19 -9.18 -1.80
CA PHE A 107 -4.54 -8.76 -0.44
C PHE A 107 -3.69 -9.45 0.64
N GLY A 108 -3.43 -10.75 0.49
CA GLY A 108 -2.59 -11.51 1.42
C GLY A 108 -1.14 -11.01 1.40
N ILE A 109 -0.57 -10.81 0.21
CA ILE A 109 0.81 -10.31 0.04
C ILE A 109 0.97 -8.93 0.70
N GLN A 110 0.08 -7.99 0.40
CA GLN A 110 0.16 -6.64 0.97
C GLN A 110 -0.09 -6.65 2.49
N ALA A 111 -1.01 -7.48 2.98
CA ALA A 111 -1.32 -7.55 4.42
C ALA A 111 -0.12 -8.08 5.20
N MET A 112 0.51 -9.14 4.71
CA MET A 112 1.71 -9.71 5.32
C MET A 112 2.84 -8.68 5.41
N ALA A 113 3.14 -8.00 4.29
CA ALA A 113 4.18 -6.97 4.28
C ALA A 113 3.89 -5.82 5.25
N ALA A 114 2.64 -5.34 5.27
CA ALA A 114 2.22 -4.28 6.18
C ALA A 114 2.29 -4.71 7.66
N PHE A 115 1.88 -5.93 7.99
CA PHE A 115 1.97 -6.45 9.36
C PHE A 115 3.42 -6.58 9.84
N ILE A 116 4.32 -7.07 8.99
CA ILE A 116 5.74 -7.16 9.34
C ILE A 116 6.31 -5.75 9.61
N LEU A 117 5.97 -4.76 8.77
CA LEU A 117 6.39 -3.38 8.98
C LEU A 117 5.84 -2.79 10.29
N VAL A 118 4.54 -2.92 10.55
CA VAL A 118 3.88 -2.36 11.74
C VAL A 118 4.39 -3.02 13.02
N ILE A 119 4.36 -4.36 13.09
CA ILE A 119 4.75 -5.12 14.28
C ILE A 119 6.25 -4.98 14.51
N GLY A 120 7.05 -5.05 13.45
CA GLY A 120 8.50 -4.90 13.55
C GLY A 120 8.92 -3.50 14.03
N ALA A 121 8.27 -2.45 13.53
CA ALA A 121 8.49 -1.09 14.00
C ALA A 121 8.09 -0.95 15.48
N GLY A 122 6.89 -1.42 15.85
CA GLY A 122 6.39 -1.37 17.23
C GLY A 122 7.30 -2.11 18.21
N TRP A 123 7.68 -3.34 17.88
CA TRP A 123 8.62 -4.13 18.68
C TRP A 123 9.94 -3.39 18.90
N ARG A 124 10.53 -2.86 17.82
CA ARG A 124 11.82 -2.19 17.89
C ARG A 124 11.77 -0.91 18.70
N ILE A 125 10.69 -0.13 18.58
CA ILE A 125 10.48 1.07 19.38
C ILE A 125 10.36 0.71 20.86
N VAL A 126 9.54 -0.28 21.23
CA VAL A 126 9.39 -0.74 22.62
C VAL A 126 10.72 -1.23 23.20
N TYR A 127 11.46 -2.03 22.44
CA TYR A 127 12.80 -2.48 22.84
C TYR A 127 13.72 -1.31 23.16
N LEU A 128 13.79 -0.30 22.27
CA LEU A 128 14.61 0.89 22.47
C LEU A 128 14.16 1.70 23.70
N MET A 129 12.86 1.83 23.93
CA MET A 129 12.34 2.50 25.13
C MET A 129 12.79 1.82 26.42
N VAL A 130 12.88 0.49 26.46
CA VAL A 130 13.34 -0.26 27.63
C VAL A 130 14.86 -0.13 27.80
N THR A 131 15.63 -0.28 26.72
CA THR A 131 17.10 -0.28 26.83
C THR A 131 17.70 1.11 27.04
N LEU A 132 17.12 2.15 26.44
CA LEU A 132 17.64 3.51 26.56
C LEU A 132 17.25 4.17 27.89
N ARG A 133 16.22 3.68 28.59
CA ARG A 133 15.85 4.15 29.94
C ARG A 133 16.73 3.57 31.05
N GLY A 134 17.52 2.54 30.75
CA GLY A 134 18.43 1.88 31.69
C GLY A 134 19.89 2.34 31.59
N ALA A 135 20.19 3.31 30.71
CA ALA A 135 21.50 3.93 30.53
C ALA A 135 21.50 5.36 31.09
#